data_AF-A0A1M5APP3-F1
#
_entry.id   AF-A0A1M5APP3-F1
#
_cell.length_a   1.000
_cell.length_b   1.000
_cell.length_c   1.000
_cell.angle_alpha   90.00
_cell.angle_beta   90.00
_cell.angle_gamma   90.00
#
_symmetry.space_group_name_H-M   'P 1'
#
loop_
_entity.id
_entity.type
_entity.pdbx_description
1 polymer ?
#
loop_
_entity_poly.entity_id
_entity_poly.type
_entity_poly.pdbx_seq_one_letter_code
_entity_poly.pdbx_strand_id
1 'polypeptide(L)'
;MTKSNEISRWMFVLLPALAMMLGWGLRGHIGGGPFGAMIPGAMVALCICLLLKLPAAITSIIVVFGVFGIGIGGEMTYGQTLGFLRHADTVWWGTAGTTLKGAVWGLLGGAVFSLGFLYRRVPKKTIIYGLLLMLVGFVLGFKLINDPKILYFSGPEKPRAESWAALLFGAIALIVYLKYKIKSADFKLVSRFAFYGMIGGGLGFGLGGFWMVLGSNLPDTIYKDWWKAMEFTFGLLLGASLGLAAWKSRKAIHANLKNEDVQETAPLSVVTELGLLFFVALLVFWLIPNLLEPFVDGAVGNDGFLLSLLRTIARIAVNYAFYGILFVLVIMRYPKVAWQIGITLTFCHAAIDLVRDFYPGLNPWDPFTMHFFWVFLMTSIVALLTVYFSRKQNSIRNLFLLLIWSCIGISLLRLALLSGSLSISGMNFCEVICRRFFVDLFFIVNAVVVTSIILKKEIK
;
A
#
# COMPACT_ATOMS: atom_id res chain seq x y z
N MET A 1 -9.85 40.37 9.14
CA MET A 1 -8.94 39.21 8.91
C MET A 1 -9.30 38.11 9.90
N THR A 2 -10.22 37.22 9.55
CA THR A 2 -10.47 36.01 10.34
C THR A 2 -9.24 35.12 10.25
N LYS A 3 -8.65 34.75 11.40
CA LYS A 3 -7.63 33.68 11.46
C LYS A 3 -8.21 32.48 10.71
N SER A 4 -7.68 32.16 9.53
CA SER A 4 -8.03 30.90 8.88
C SER A 4 -7.72 29.80 9.87
N ASN A 5 -8.71 28.98 10.25
CA ASN A 5 -8.51 27.82 11.10
C ASN A 5 -7.52 26.87 10.40
N GLU A 6 -6.22 27.07 10.62
CA GLU A 6 -5.19 26.14 10.17
C GLU A 6 -5.46 24.81 10.85
N ILE A 7 -5.61 23.76 10.06
CA ILE A 7 -5.79 22.41 10.57
C ILE A 7 -4.61 22.08 11.50
N SER A 8 -4.93 21.62 12.71
CA SER A 8 -3.94 21.42 13.77
C SER A 8 -2.88 20.39 13.37
N ARG A 9 -1.66 20.55 13.90
CA ARG A 9 -0.57 19.57 13.72
C ARG A 9 -1.00 18.16 14.13
N TRP A 10 -1.81 18.05 15.19
CA TRP A 10 -2.30 16.76 15.68
C TRP A 10 -3.20 16.06 14.68
N MET A 11 -4.03 16.79 13.93
CA MET A 11 -4.86 16.19 12.88
C MET A 11 -4.01 15.59 11.75
N PHE A 12 -2.90 16.25 11.41
CA PHE A 12 -1.91 15.72 10.47
C PHE A 12 -1.15 14.49 10.99
N VAL A 13 -1.23 14.16 12.27
CA VAL A 13 -0.64 12.93 12.81
C VAL A 13 -1.73 11.87 12.95
N LEU A 14 -2.82 12.20 13.64
CA LEU A 14 -3.86 11.24 14.04
C LEU A 14 -4.68 10.72 12.86
N LEU A 15 -5.16 11.58 11.96
CA LEU A 15 -6.03 11.11 10.88
C LEU A 15 -5.27 10.21 9.88
N PRO A 16 -4.05 10.57 9.41
CA PRO A 16 -3.24 9.65 8.60
C PRO A 16 -2.90 8.35 9.33
N ALA A 17 -2.63 8.41 10.64
CA ALA A 17 -2.36 7.22 11.45
C ALA A 17 -3.56 6.26 11.50
N LEU A 18 -4.76 6.78 11.81
CA LEU A 18 -5.98 5.97 11.89
C LEU A 18 -6.38 5.40 10.52
N ALA A 19 -6.30 6.22 9.47
CA ALA A 19 -6.60 5.80 8.10
C ALA A 19 -5.64 4.70 7.62
N MET A 20 -4.35 4.87 7.87
CA MET A 20 -3.35 3.88 7.46
C MET A 20 -3.40 2.62 8.33
N MET A 21 -3.68 2.74 9.64
CA MET A 21 -3.98 1.60 10.53
C MET A 21 -5.17 0.77 10.03
N LEU A 22 -6.26 1.45 9.63
CA LEU A 22 -7.44 0.80 9.06
C LEU A 22 -7.08 0.07 7.77
N GLY A 23 -6.44 0.76 6.82
CA GLY A 23 -6.05 0.17 5.54
C GLY A 23 -5.10 -1.01 5.69
N TRP A 24 -4.16 -0.94 6.63
CA TRP A 24 -3.19 -2.02 6.88
C TRP A 24 -3.84 -3.26 7.50
N GLY A 25 -4.73 -3.05 8.48
CA GLY A 25 -5.42 -4.17 9.10
C GLY A 25 -6.43 -4.82 8.15
N LEU A 26 -7.16 -4.03 7.36
CA LEU A 26 -8.10 -4.52 6.35
C LEU A 26 -7.38 -5.32 5.28
N ARG A 27 -6.20 -4.88 4.81
CA ARG A 27 -5.33 -5.66 3.93
C ARG A 27 -5.19 -7.08 4.47
N GLY A 28 -4.53 -7.25 5.61
CA GLY A 28 -4.18 -8.59 6.09
C GLY A 28 -5.40 -9.39 6.58
N HIS A 29 -6.59 -8.79 6.61
CA HIS A 29 -7.82 -9.49 6.95
C HIS A 29 -8.55 -9.95 5.68
N ILE A 30 -8.57 -9.14 4.63
CA ILE A 30 -9.23 -9.54 3.37
C ILE A 30 -8.34 -10.51 2.58
N GLY A 31 -7.01 -10.33 2.63
CA GLY A 31 -6.03 -11.29 2.10
C GLY A 31 -4.57 -10.85 2.29
N GLY A 32 -3.67 -11.83 2.36
CA GLY A 32 -2.25 -11.62 2.70
C GLY A 32 -1.35 -11.18 1.55
N GLY A 33 -1.90 -10.98 0.35
CA GLY A 33 -1.14 -10.77 -0.89
C GLY A 33 -0.30 -9.48 -0.93
N PRO A 34 0.69 -9.39 -1.83
CA PRO A 34 1.55 -8.23 -1.96
C PRO A 34 0.76 -6.95 -2.34
N PHE A 35 -0.23 -7.04 -3.22
CA PHE A 35 -0.96 -5.84 -3.67
C PHE A 35 -1.92 -5.27 -2.61
N GLY A 36 -2.22 -5.97 -1.53
CA GLY A 36 -3.09 -5.44 -0.49
C GLY A 36 -2.50 -4.21 0.22
N ALA A 37 -1.19 -3.97 0.09
CA ALA A 37 -0.53 -2.75 0.56
C ALA A 37 -0.92 -1.48 -0.22
N MET A 38 -1.65 -1.61 -1.33
CA MET A 38 -2.23 -0.48 -2.07
C MET A 38 -3.28 0.30 -1.26
N ILE A 39 -4.13 -0.43 -0.52
CA ILE A 39 -5.23 0.14 0.27
C ILE A 39 -4.73 1.18 1.27
N PRO A 40 -3.78 0.87 2.18
CA PRO A 40 -3.25 1.87 3.09
C PRO A 40 -2.55 3.04 2.36
N GLY A 41 -1.91 2.77 1.22
CA GLY A 41 -1.31 3.81 0.36
C GLY A 41 -2.33 4.81 -0.19
N ALA A 42 -3.47 4.32 -0.69
CA ALA A 42 -4.56 5.17 -1.15
C ALA A 42 -5.18 5.98 0.01
N MET A 43 -5.45 5.31 1.14
CA MET A 43 -6.07 5.95 2.31
C MET A 43 -5.20 7.04 2.91
N VAL A 44 -3.89 6.81 3.09
CA VAL A 44 -2.99 7.82 3.64
C VAL A 44 -2.81 9.00 2.67
N ALA A 45 -2.77 8.73 1.36
CA ALA A 45 -2.67 9.77 0.34
C ALA A 45 -3.93 10.66 0.30
N LEU A 46 -5.12 10.05 0.28
CA LEU A 46 -6.40 10.76 0.35
C LEU A 46 -6.49 11.62 1.61
N CYS A 47 -6.13 11.03 2.75
CA CYS A 47 -6.11 11.74 4.02
C CYS A 47 -5.18 12.96 3.99
N ILE A 48 -3.93 12.78 3.59
CA ILE A 48 -2.95 13.88 3.54
C ILE A 48 -3.41 14.97 2.57
N CYS A 49 -3.93 14.60 1.39
CA CYS A 49 -4.41 15.57 0.41
C CYS A 49 -5.65 16.33 0.90
N LEU A 50 -6.54 15.66 1.64
CA LEU A 50 -7.70 16.29 2.26
C LEU A 50 -7.29 17.31 3.33
N LEU A 51 -6.33 16.96 4.20
CA LEU A 51 -5.79 17.88 5.22
C LEU A 51 -4.98 19.04 4.61
N LEU A 52 -4.32 18.80 3.47
CA LEU A 52 -3.66 19.83 2.68
C LEU A 52 -4.65 20.60 1.78
N LYS A 53 -5.95 20.29 1.79
CA LYS A 53 -6.98 20.93 0.95
C LYS A 53 -6.56 21.03 -0.53
N LEU A 54 -5.99 19.95 -1.07
CA LEU A 54 -5.49 19.92 -2.43
C LEU A 54 -6.63 19.79 -3.44
N PRO A 55 -6.51 20.38 -4.64
CA PRO A 55 -7.48 20.18 -5.72
C PRO A 55 -7.59 18.71 -6.12
N ALA A 56 -8.80 18.25 -6.47
CA ALA A 56 -9.07 16.85 -6.83
C ALA A 56 -8.19 16.32 -7.97
N ALA A 57 -7.88 17.16 -8.96
CA ALA A 57 -7.03 16.79 -10.09
C ALA A 57 -5.57 16.48 -9.72
N ILE A 58 -5.08 17.07 -8.62
CA ILE A 58 -3.72 16.83 -8.12
C ILE A 58 -3.76 15.67 -7.14
N THR A 59 -4.79 15.61 -6.30
CA THR A 59 -5.02 14.50 -5.37
C THR A 59 -5.09 13.17 -6.09
N SER A 60 -5.78 13.06 -7.23
CA SER A 60 -5.89 11.80 -7.98
C SER A 60 -4.51 11.22 -8.34
N ILE A 61 -3.57 12.07 -8.77
CA ILE A 61 -2.21 11.70 -9.09
C ILE A 61 -1.43 11.29 -7.84
N ILE A 62 -1.52 12.08 -6.77
CA ILE A 62 -0.85 11.79 -5.49
C ILE A 62 -1.33 10.45 -4.92
N VAL A 63 -2.62 10.12 -5.07
CA VAL A 63 -3.17 8.83 -4.65
C VAL A 63 -2.53 7.68 -5.42
N VAL A 64 -2.30 7.80 -6.73
CA VAL A 64 -1.58 6.75 -7.49
C VAL A 64 -0.14 6.60 -7.01
N PHE A 65 0.56 7.69 -6.70
CA PHE A 65 1.91 7.60 -6.13
C PHE A 65 1.92 7.06 -4.70
N GLY A 66 0.86 7.27 -3.91
CA GLY A 66 0.69 6.67 -2.58
C GLY A 66 0.44 5.17 -2.67
N VAL A 67 -0.46 4.77 -3.56
CA VAL A 67 -0.74 3.36 -3.93
C VAL A 67 0.54 2.68 -4.38
N PHE A 68 1.28 3.31 -5.30
CA PHE A 68 2.57 2.80 -5.79
C PHE A 68 3.60 2.70 -4.65
N GLY A 69 3.91 3.81 -3.99
CA GLY A 69 4.99 3.85 -3.01
C GLY A 69 4.78 2.91 -1.84
N ILE A 70 3.58 2.93 -1.24
CA ILE A 70 3.28 2.05 -0.11
C ILE A 70 3.09 0.61 -0.58
N GLY A 71 2.48 0.40 -1.75
CA GLY A 71 2.25 -0.93 -2.33
C GLY A 71 3.54 -1.70 -2.62
N ILE A 72 4.63 -1.03 -3.03
CA ILE A 72 5.91 -1.69 -3.36
C ILE A 72 6.42 -2.56 -2.21
N GLY A 73 6.28 -2.10 -0.97
CA GLY A 73 6.78 -2.90 0.14
C GLY A 73 5.93 -4.14 0.43
N GLY A 74 4.78 -4.32 -0.22
CA GLY A 74 4.04 -5.60 -0.20
C GLY A 74 4.89 -6.78 -0.70
N GLU A 75 5.93 -6.51 -1.48
CA GLU A 75 6.96 -7.47 -1.89
C GLU A 75 7.90 -7.91 -0.76
N MET A 76 7.85 -7.23 0.39
CA MET A 76 8.67 -7.57 1.55
C MET A 76 8.25 -8.93 2.10
N THR A 77 9.19 -9.87 2.10
CA THR A 77 8.97 -11.17 2.74
C THR A 77 9.38 -11.10 4.20
N TYR A 78 8.45 -11.27 5.12
CA TYR A 78 8.71 -11.12 6.55
C TYR A 78 8.06 -12.20 7.43
N GLY A 79 7.32 -13.15 6.83
CA GLY A 79 6.65 -14.21 7.59
C GLY A 79 7.58 -15.04 8.47
N GLN A 80 8.72 -15.50 7.95
CA GLN A 80 9.72 -16.23 8.74
C GLN A 80 10.43 -15.31 9.77
N THR A 81 10.66 -14.04 9.43
CA THR A 81 11.20 -13.05 10.37
C THR A 81 10.31 -12.86 11.60
N LEU A 82 9.00 -12.87 11.40
CA LEU A 82 8.03 -12.81 12.50
C LEU A 82 7.95 -14.12 13.28
N GLY A 83 8.31 -15.25 12.67
CA GLY A 83 8.50 -16.52 13.37
C GLY A 83 9.58 -16.41 14.45
N PHE A 84 10.69 -15.72 14.17
CA PHE A 84 11.76 -15.51 15.15
C PHE A 84 11.33 -14.74 16.40
N LEU A 85 10.30 -13.90 16.30
CA LEU A 85 9.79 -13.15 17.45
C LEU A 85 9.05 -14.02 18.46
N ARG A 86 8.67 -15.25 18.09
CA ARG A 86 7.95 -16.18 18.96
C ARG A 86 8.88 -16.99 19.87
N HIS A 87 10.19 -16.88 19.69
CA HIS A 87 11.18 -17.63 20.44
C HIS A 87 12.18 -16.69 21.13
N ALA A 88 12.47 -16.95 22.40
CA ALA A 88 13.29 -16.05 23.22
C ALA A 88 14.75 -15.92 22.74
N ASP A 89 15.28 -16.98 22.15
CA ASP A 89 16.63 -17.06 21.57
C ASP A 89 16.76 -16.24 20.28
N THR A 90 15.70 -16.15 19.47
CA THR A 90 15.72 -15.44 18.19
C THR A 90 15.03 -14.08 18.20
N VAL A 91 14.45 -13.65 19.34
CA VAL A 91 13.62 -12.44 19.42
C VAL A 91 14.34 -11.18 18.95
N TRP A 92 15.61 -10.99 19.34
CA TRP A 92 16.37 -9.80 18.97
C TRP A 92 16.74 -9.78 17.48
N TRP A 93 17.00 -10.95 16.89
CA TRP A 93 17.21 -11.07 15.46
C TRP A 93 15.92 -10.80 14.68
N GLY A 94 14.79 -11.32 15.17
CA GLY A 94 13.47 -11.01 14.66
C GLY A 94 13.18 -9.50 14.70
N THR A 95 13.44 -8.84 15.83
CA THR A 95 13.21 -7.40 16.03
C THR A 95 14.11 -6.56 15.14
N ALA A 96 15.40 -6.92 15.00
CA ALA A 96 16.30 -6.25 14.07
C ALA A 96 15.80 -6.39 12.62
N GLY A 97 15.37 -7.60 12.24
CA GLY A 97 14.83 -7.90 10.93
C GLY A 97 13.55 -7.13 10.61
N THR A 98 12.56 -7.12 11.51
CA THR A 98 11.32 -6.35 11.31
C THR A 98 11.57 -4.85 11.26
N THR A 99 12.43 -4.34 12.13
CA THR A 99 12.81 -2.91 12.15
C THR A 99 13.48 -2.51 10.84
N LEU A 100 14.46 -3.27 10.37
CA LEU A 100 15.15 -2.99 9.10
C LEU A 100 14.17 -3.06 7.92
N LYS A 101 13.37 -4.13 7.83
CA LYS A 101 12.39 -4.30 6.76
C LYS A 101 11.37 -3.16 6.75
N GLY A 102 10.84 -2.80 7.92
CA GLY A 102 9.91 -1.68 8.06
C GLY A 102 10.53 -0.35 7.65
N ALA A 103 11.78 -0.11 8.05
CA ALA A 103 12.50 1.12 7.71
C ALA A 103 12.75 1.23 6.21
N VAL A 104 13.19 0.15 5.56
CA VAL A 104 13.41 0.14 4.11
C VAL A 104 12.10 0.32 3.33
N TRP A 105 11.04 -0.36 3.75
CA TRP A 105 9.70 -0.19 3.17
C TRP A 105 9.29 1.28 3.23
N GLY A 106 9.32 1.87 4.43
CA GLY A 106 8.93 3.25 4.64
C GLY A 106 9.83 4.26 3.90
N LEU A 107 11.14 3.97 3.80
CA LEU A 107 12.10 4.80 3.06
C LEU A 107 11.73 4.91 1.58
N LEU A 108 11.58 3.77 0.91
CA LEU A 108 11.23 3.72 -0.50
C LEU A 108 9.81 4.25 -0.74
N GLY A 109 8.86 3.81 0.09
CA GLY A 109 7.46 4.20 -0.05
C GLY A 109 7.26 5.69 0.14
N GLY A 110 7.93 6.30 1.12
CA GLY A 110 7.95 7.75 1.30
C GLY A 110 8.58 8.49 0.13
N ALA A 111 9.71 8.00 -0.41
CA ALA A 111 10.35 8.60 -1.57
C ALA A 111 9.44 8.60 -2.80
N VAL A 112 8.86 7.46 -3.15
CA VAL A 112 7.94 7.32 -4.30
C VAL A 112 6.66 8.12 -4.09
N PHE A 113 6.05 8.05 -2.90
CA PHE A 113 4.84 8.81 -2.59
C PHE A 113 5.04 10.32 -2.79
N SER A 114 6.21 10.84 -2.39
CA SER A 114 6.51 12.26 -2.52
C SER A 114 6.60 12.77 -3.95
N LEU A 115 6.89 11.89 -4.92
CA LEU A 115 6.93 12.24 -6.35
C LEU A 115 5.56 12.69 -6.86
N GLY A 116 4.46 12.25 -6.24
CA GLY A 116 3.11 12.71 -6.55
C GLY A 116 2.96 14.23 -6.39
N PHE A 117 3.59 14.82 -5.36
CA PHE A 117 3.59 16.28 -5.15
C PHE A 117 4.49 17.03 -6.13
N LEU A 118 5.38 16.32 -6.82
CA LEU A 118 6.36 16.87 -7.77
C LEU A 118 5.99 16.59 -9.22
N TYR A 119 4.92 15.82 -9.46
CA TYR A 119 4.56 15.28 -10.77
C TYR A 119 4.44 16.33 -11.88
N ARG A 120 3.94 17.53 -11.56
CA ARG A 120 3.80 18.64 -12.52
C ARG A 120 5.01 19.57 -12.58
N ARG A 121 5.91 19.50 -11.59
CA ARG A 121 7.06 20.41 -11.43
C ARG A 121 8.33 19.87 -12.04
N VAL A 122 8.45 18.56 -11.99
CA VAL A 122 9.63 17.84 -12.46
C VAL A 122 9.32 17.27 -13.85
N PRO A 123 10.25 17.36 -14.82
CA PRO A 123 10.05 16.76 -16.13
C PRO A 123 9.66 15.29 -16.01
N LYS A 124 8.66 14.85 -16.78
CA LYS A 124 8.20 13.44 -16.78
C LYS A 124 9.36 12.46 -16.99
N LYS A 125 10.30 12.79 -17.88
CA LYS A 125 11.53 12.01 -18.11
C LYS A 125 12.35 11.80 -16.84
N THR A 126 12.46 12.80 -15.98
CA THR A 126 13.18 12.69 -14.71
C THR A 126 12.49 11.68 -13.78
N ILE A 127 11.17 11.70 -13.69
CA ILE A 127 10.41 10.70 -12.91
C ILE A 127 10.62 9.31 -13.49
N ILE A 128 10.47 9.13 -14.81
CA ILE A 128 10.65 7.84 -15.49
C ILE A 128 12.07 7.29 -15.25
N TYR A 129 13.11 8.08 -15.49
CA TYR A 129 14.49 7.63 -15.28
C TYR A 129 14.78 7.30 -13.81
N GLY A 130 14.24 8.06 -12.86
CA GLY A 130 14.36 7.74 -11.44
C GLY A 130 13.74 6.38 -11.10
N LEU A 131 12.55 6.10 -11.64
CA LEU A 131 11.87 4.82 -11.42
C LEU A 131 12.56 3.65 -12.14
N LEU A 132 13.14 3.87 -13.32
CA LEU A 132 13.93 2.84 -13.99
C LEU A 132 15.22 2.54 -13.22
N LEU A 133 15.91 3.56 -12.70
CA LEU A 133 17.08 3.38 -11.84
C LEU A 133 16.73 2.67 -10.53
N MET A 134 15.53 2.90 -9.99
CA MET A 134 15.02 2.13 -8.85
C MET A 134 14.95 0.63 -9.18
N LEU A 135 14.46 0.23 -10.37
CA LEU A 135 14.45 -1.18 -10.79
C LEU A 135 15.86 -1.75 -10.96
N VAL A 136 16.80 -0.96 -11.49
CA VAL A 136 18.22 -1.36 -11.55
C VAL A 136 18.76 -1.59 -10.14
N GLY A 137 18.44 -0.70 -9.19
CA GLY A 137 18.75 -0.88 -7.77
C GLY A 137 18.18 -2.19 -7.20
N PHE A 138 16.97 -2.59 -7.60
CA PHE A 138 16.39 -3.87 -7.16
C PHE A 138 17.23 -5.06 -7.63
N VAL A 139 17.63 -5.08 -8.90
CA VAL A 139 18.50 -6.14 -9.45
C VAL A 139 19.81 -6.22 -8.64
N LEU A 140 20.42 -5.07 -8.36
CA LEU A 140 21.65 -5.00 -7.56
C LEU A 140 21.44 -5.52 -6.14
N GLY A 141 20.39 -5.09 -5.44
CA GLY A 141 20.13 -5.57 -4.08
C GLY A 141 19.80 -7.07 -4.01
N PHE A 142 19.11 -7.61 -5.02
CA PHE A 142 18.94 -9.06 -5.16
C PHE A 142 20.29 -9.76 -5.32
N LYS A 143 21.07 -9.40 -6.34
CA LYS A 143 22.30 -10.12 -6.69
C LYS A 143 23.45 -9.93 -5.72
N LEU A 144 23.53 -8.78 -5.04
CA LEU A 144 24.63 -8.48 -4.13
C LEU A 144 24.36 -8.97 -2.70
N ILE A 145 23.10 -8.97 -2.24
CA ILE A 145 22.80 -9.23 -0.82
C ILE A 145 21.77 -10.35 -0.63
N ASN A 146 20.58 -10.26 -1.26
CA ASN A 146 19.49 -11.20 -0.95
C ASN A 146 19.73 -12.60 -1.54
N ASP A 147 20.08 -12.73 -2.81
CA ASP A 147 20.33 -14.04 -3.46
C ASP A 147 21.55 -14.76 -2.85
N PRO A 148 22.69 -14.07 -2.57
CA PRO A 148 23.82 -14.69 -1.87
C PRO A 148 23.61 -14.86 -0.37
N LYS A 149 22.49 -14.36 0.17
CA LYS A 149 22.10 -14.46 1.59
C LYS A 149 23.14 -13.89 2.58
N ILE A 150 23.80 -12.78 2.21
CA ILE A 150 24.85 -12.15 3.06
C ILE A 150 24.29 -11.74 4.42
N LEU A 151 23.09 -11.17 4.43
CA LEU A 151 22.33 -10.85 5.63
C LEU A 151 20.88 -11.27 5.41
N TYR A 152 20.41 -12.18 6.25
CA TYR A 152 19.15 -12.90 6.03
C TYR A 152 18.33 -13.03 7.31
N PHE A 153 17.04 -12.70 7.21
CA PHE A 153 16.10 -12.73 8.35
C PHE A 153 15.05 -13.83 8.17
N SER A 154 15.48 -14.97 7.65
CA SER A 154 14.66 -16.14 7.32
C SER A 154 15.38 -17.40 7.78
N GLY A 155 14.63 -18.48 8.06
CA GLY A 155 15.16 -19.67 8.73
C GLY A 155 16.25 -20.39 7.92
N PRO A 156 17.26 -21.01 8.56
CA PRO A 156 18.42 -21.58 7.87
C PRO A 156 18.10 -22.83 7.05
N GLU A 157 17.13 -23.65 7.45
CA GLU A 157 16.82 -24.93 6.79
C GLU A 157 16.10 -24.78 5.45
N LYS A 158 15.12 -23.86 5.39
CA LYS A 158 14.32 -23.56 4.20
C LYS A 158 14.11 -22.04 4.08
N PRO A 159 15.18 -21.29 3.76
CA PRO A 159 15.13 -19.83 3.72
C PRO A 159 14.17 -19.35 2.65
N ARG A 160 13.13 -18.61 3.04
CA ARG A 160 12.25 -17.92 2.10
C ARG A 160 13.04 -16.84 1.37
N ALA A 161 12.85 -16.67 0.06
CA ALA A 161 13.49 -15.61 -0.73
C ALA A 161 13.21 -14.22 -0.14
N GLU A 162 14.24 -13.40 0.10
CA GLU A 162 14.12 -12.05 0.64
C GLU A 162 14.23 -10.95 -0.42
N SER A 163 13.69 -9.78 -0.13
CA SER A 163 13.65 -8.62 -1.03
C SER A 163 14.06 -7.30 -0.36
N TRP A 164 14.41 -7.31 0.93
CA TRP A 164 14.66 -6.08 1.68
C TRP A 164 15.85 -5.30 1.12
N ALA A 165 16.90 -5.96 0.64
CA ALA A 165 18.06 -5.27 0.10
C ALA A 165 17.78 -4.73 -1.30
N ALA A 166 17.00 -5.46 -2.11
CA ALA A 166 16.49 -4.96 -3.39
C ALA A 166 15.73 -3.62 -3.20
N LEU A 167 14.80 -3.57 -2.24
CA LEU A 167 14.07 -2.34 -1.93
C LEU A 167 14.99 -1.21 -1.45
N LEU A 168 15.98 -1.53 -0.59
CA LEU A 168 16.94 -0.54 -0.09
C LEU A 168 17.78 0.05 -1.23
N PHE A 169 18.35 -0.79 -2.08
CA PHE A 169 19.16 -0.34 -3.22
C PHE A 169 18.32 0.45 -4.23
N GLY A 170 17.07 0.05 -4.47
CA GLY A 170 16.14 0.84 -5.28
C GLY A 170 15.85 2.22 -4.67
N ALA A 171 15.66 2.31 -3.35
CA ALA A 171 15.48 3.57 -2.65
C ALA A 171 16.71 4.47 -2.78
N ILE A 172 17.90 3.92 -2.56
CA ILE A 172 19.17 4.64 -2.70
C ILE A 172 19.32 5.15 -4.13
N ALA A 173 19.15 4.30 -5.14
CA ALA A 173 19.27 4.67 -6.54
C ALA A 173 18.32 5.82 -6.92
N LEU A 174 17.05 5.72 -6.51
CA LEU A 174 16.05 6.77 -6.74
C LEU A 174 16.43 8.08 -6.04
N ILE A 175 16.73 8.04 -4.74
CA ILE A 175 17.01 9.23 -3.93
C ILE A 175 18.29 9.91 -4.41
N VAL A 176 19.36 9.16 -4.68
CA VAL A 176 20.62 9.69 -5.19
C VAL A 176 20.42 10.35 -6.56
N TYR A 177 19.71 9.68 -7.48
CA TYR A 177 19.40 10.26 -8.78
C TYR A 177 18.61 11.58 -8.65
N LEU A 178 17.55 11.58 -7.83
CA LEU A 178 16.73 12.78 -7.62
C LEU A 178 17.54 13.92 -7.01
N LYS A 179 18.41 13.65 -6.03
CA LYS A 179 19.30 14.64 -5.40
C LYS A 179 20.06 15.47 -6.43
N TYR A 180 20.53 14.84 -7.51
CA TYR A 180 21.32 15.50 -8.55
C TYR A 180 20.49 16.06 -9.71
N LYS A 181 19.21 15.69 -9.84
CA LYS A 181 18.38 16.04 -11.01
C LYS A 181 17.25 17.01 -10.74
N ILE A 182 16.81 17.16 -9.50
CA ILE A 182 15.75 18.12 -9.14
C ILE A 182 16.30 19.25 -8.27
N LYS A 183 15.53 20.34 -8.17
CA LYS A 183 15.92 21.50 -7.36
C LYS A 183 16.05 21.09 -5.88
N SER A 184 16.98 21.71 -5.15
CA SER A 184 17.20 21.42 -3.73
C SER A 184 15.93 21.55 -2.87
N ALA A 185 15.05 22.51 -3.17
CA ALA A 185 13.76 22.68 -2.51
C ALA A 185 12.82 21.49 -2.71
N ASP A 186 12.76 20.93 -3.92
CA ASP A 186 11.95 19.74 -4.24
C ASP A 186 12.59 18.48 -3.65
N PHE A 187 13.92 18.36 -3.68
CA PHE A 187 14.62 17.25 -3.03
C PHE A 187 14.39 17.22 -1.52
N LYS A 188 14.31 18.38 -0.86
CA LYS A 188 13.98 18.47 0.57
C LYS A 188 12.59 17.90 0.89
N LEU A 189 11.64 17.95 -0.06
CA LEU A 189 10.35 17.29 0.09
C LEU A 189 10.51 15.77 0.04
N VAL A 190 11.21 15.27 -0.99
CA VAL A 190 11.48 13.83 -1.17
C VAL A 190 12.22 13.26 0.02
N SER A 191 13.32 13.90 0.43
CA SER A 191 14.15 13.45 1.53
C SER A 191 13.38 13.42 2.85
N ARG A 192 12.46 14.38 3.05
CA ARG A 192 11.63 14.42 4.26
C ARG A 192 10.65 13.25 4.28
N PHE A 193 9.91 13.01 3.21
CA PHE A 193 8.98 11.88 3.17
C PHE A 193 9.70 10.54 3.26
N ALA A 194 10.85 10.39 2.59
CA ALA A 194 11.69 9.20 2.70
C ALA A 194 12.19 8.98 4.14
N PHE A 195 12.74 10.01 4.78
CA PHE A 195 13.24 9.92 6.15
C PHE A 195 12.13 9.63 7.17
N TYR A 196 11.01 10.35 7.09
CA TYR A 196 9.88 10.12 8.00
C TYR A 196 9.25 8.74 7.77
N GLY A 197 9.11 8.32 6.51
CA GLY A 197 8.69 6.97 6.16
C GLY A 197 9.63 5.92 6.76
N MET A 198 10.95 6.11 6.63
CA MET A 198 11.95 5.21 7.23
C MET A 198 11.78 5.08 8.74
N ILE A 199 11.62 6.21 9.45
CA ILE A 199 11.43 6.20 10.91
C ILE A 199 10.09 5.56 11.29
N GLY A 200 8.99 5.99 10.68
CA GLY A 200 7.65 5.47 11.01
C GLY A 200 7.49 4.00 10.62
N GLY A 201 8.10 3.58 9.52
CA GLY A 201 8.07 2.19 9.08
C GLY A 201 8.94 1.30 9.98
N GLY A 202 10.15 1.74 10.33
CA GLY A 202 11.04 1.00 11.23
C GLY A 202 10.47 0.85 12.63
N LEU A 203 10.00 1.95 13.22
CA LEU A 203 9.32 1.92 14.52
C LEU A 203 8.01 1.13 14.45
N GLY A 204 7.20 1.35 13.41
CA GLY A 204 5.94 0.67 13.20
C GLY A 204 6.08 -0.85 13.17
N PHE A 205 7.02 -1.35 12.38
CA PHE A 205 7.17 -2.80 12.21
C PHE A 205 8.00 -3.42 13.33
N GLY A 206 9.05 -2.73 13.79
CA GLY A 206 9.87 -3.15 14.93
C GLY A 206 9.06 -3.23 16.21
N LEU A 207 8.41 -2.13 16.63
CA LEU A 207 7.58 -2.11 17.83
C LEU A 207 6.34 -2.99 17.68
N GLY A 208 5.74 -3.01 16.49
CA GLY A 208 4.64 -3.92 16.19
C GLY A 208 5.03 -5.39 16.39
N GLY A 209 6.29 -5.74 16.14
CA GLY A 209 6.81 -7.08 16.38
C GLY A 209 6.65 -7.56 17.83
N PHE A 210 6.68 -6.67 18.82
CA PHE A 210 6.49 -7.06 20.22
C PHE A 210 5.08 -7.59 20.53
N TRP A 211 4.07 -7.31 19.70
CA TRP A 211 2.78 -7.99 19.81
C TRP A 211 2.90 -9.50 19.56
N MET A 212 3.81 -9.92 18.68
CA MET A 212 4.08 -11.34 18.43
C MET A 212 4.76 -12.00 19.64
N VAL A 213 5.67 -11.26 20.29
CA VAL A 213 6.33 -11.71 21.52
C VAL A 213 5.28 -11.87 22.63
N LEU A 214 4.45 -10.85 22.84
CA LEU A 214 3.39 -10.89 23.85
C LEU A 214 2.42 -12.04 23.59
N GLY A 215 1.99 -12.22 22.35
CA GLY A 215 1.10 -13.31 21.96
C GLY A 215 1.67 -14.71 22.11
N SER A 216 2.99 -14.87 22.07
CA SER A 216 3.63 -16.17 22.35
C SER A 216 3.70 -16.53 23.84
N ASN A 217 3.51 -15.55 24.72
CA ASN A 217 3.59 -15.72 26.18
C ASN A 217 2.24 -15.60 26.89
N LEU A 218 1.22 -15.07 26.23
CA LEU A 218 -0.13 -14.95 26.77
C LEU A 218 -1.05 -16.07 26.26
N PRO A 219 -2.05 -16.49 27.06
CA PRO A 219 -3.04 -17.45 26.60
C PRO A 219 -3.88 -16.89 25.44
N ASP A 220 -4.19 -17.74 24.46
CA ASP A 220 -5.08 -17.46 23.32
C ASP A 220 -6.53 -17.08 23.72
N THR A 221 -6.87 -17.16 25.01
CA THR A 221 -8.19 -16.78 25.55
C THR A 221 -8.40 -15.27 25.57
N ILE A 222 -7.32 -14.47 25.62
CA ILE A 222 -7.41 -13.00 25.69
C ILE A 222 -7.56 -12.40 24.29
N TYR A 223 -6.69 -12.80 23.37
CA TYR A 223 -6.65 -12.33 21.99
C TYR A 223 -5.88 -13.36 21.16
N LYS A 224 -6.36 -13.68 19.95
CA LYS A 224 -5.74 -14.70 19.10
C LYS A 224 -4.96 -14.10 17.92
N ASP A 225 -5.41 -12.95 17.43
CA ASP A 225 -4.89 -12.34 16.20
C ASP A 225 -3.76 -11.35 16.47
N TRP A 226 -2.75 -11.74 17.27
CA TRP A 226 -1.60 -10.87 17.62
C TRP A 226 -0.86 -10.30 16.40
N TRP A 227 -0.87 -11.03 15.29
CA TRP A 227 -0.40 -10.54 13.99
C TRP A 227 -1.11 -9.25 13.55
N LYS A 228 -2.42 -9.16 13.78
CA LYS A 228 -3.23 -8.01 13.41
C LYS A 228 -2.88 -6.79 14.24
N ALA A 229 -2.59 -6.95 15.53
CA ALA A 229 -2.10 -5.87 16.38
C ALA A 229 -0.75 -5.30 15.88
N MET A 230 0.14 -6.18 15.39
CA MET A 230 1.37 -5.77 14.70
C MET A 230 1.06 -4.95 13.43
N GLU A 231 0.16 -5.43 12.57
CA GLU A 231 -0.25 -4.70 11.36
C GLU A 231 -0.87 -3.33 11.66
N PHE A 232 -1.71 -3.25 12.70
CA PHE A 232 -2.28 -1.99 13.16
C PHE A 232 -1.20 -1.01 13.61
N THR A 233 -0.23 -1.49 14.39
CA THR A 233 0.87 -0.66 14.90
C THR A 233 1.76 -0.14 13.76
N PHE A 234 2.04 -1.00 12.78
CA PHE A 234 2.80 -0.60 11.60
C PHE A 234 2.07 0.48 10.80
N GLY A 235 0.79 0.26 10.47
CA GLY A 235 -0.03 1.24 9.77
C GLY A 235 -0.16 2.56 10.53
N LEU A 236 -0.39 2.49 11.85
CA LEU A 236 -0.54 3.65 12.73
C LEU A 236 0.72 4.54 12.72
N LEU A 237 1.90 3.95 13.00
CA LEU A 237 3.14 4.71 13.12
C LEU A 237 3.66 5.20 11.76
N LEU A 238 3.53 4.39 10.70
CA LEU A 238 3.88 4.82 9.35
C LEU A 238 2.96 5.96 8.90
N GLY A 239 1.64 5.84 9.09
CA GLY A 239 0.68 6.90 8.76
C GLY A 239 0.95 8.20 9.51
N ALA A 240 1.16 8.10 10.82
CA ALA A 240 1.54 9.23 11.68
C ALA A 240 2.79 9.97 11.17
N SER A 241 3.81 9.21 10.79
CA SER A 241 5.09 9.76 10.32
C SER A 241 4.96 10.48 8.97
N LEU A 242 4.24 9.90 8.00
CA LEU A 242 4.00 10.50 6.68
C LEU A 242 3.11 11.74 6.79
N GLY A 243 2.11 11.70 7.66
CA GLY A 243 1.29 12.85 8.00
C GLY A 243 2.09 14.00 8.62
N LEU A 244 3.02 13.70 9.53
CA LEU A 244 3.96 14.68 10.08
C LEU A 244 4.91 15.25 9.01
N ALA A 245 5.36 14.41 8.07
CA ALA A 245 6.16 14.85 6.92
C ALA A 245 5.37 15.85 6.05
N ALA A 246 4.09 15.57 5.78
CA ALA A 246 3.20 16.44 5.05
C ALA A 246 2.98 17.78 5.77
N TRP A 247 2.72 17.77 7.08
CA TRP A 247 2.55 18.99 7.88
C TRP A 247 3.80 19.88 7.85
N LYS A 248 4.99 19.28 7.98
CA LYS A 248 6.27 20.01 7.89
C LYS A 248 6.53 20.55 6.48
N SER A 249 5.98 19.91 5.46
CA SER A 249 6.10 20.29 4.06
C SER A 249 4.98 21.18 3.52
N ARG A 250 3.91 21.41 4.29
CA ARG A 250 2.67 22.05 3.81
C ARG A 250 2.90 23.38 3.10
N LYS A 251 3.76 24.24 3.65
CA LYS A 251 4.07 25.55 3.04
C LYS A 251 4.73 25.40 1.68
N ALA A 252 5.68 24.48 1.54
CA ALA A 252 6.34 24.20 0.27
C ALA A 252 5.38 23.55 -0.73
N ILE A 253 4.51 22.64 -0.27
CA ILE A 253 3.49 22.02 -1.13
C ILE A 253 2.54 23.09 -1.68
N HIS A 254 2.02 23.98 -0.82
CA HIS A 254 1.06 25.03 -1.20
C HIS A 254 1.65 26.18 -2.01
N ALA A 255 2.84 26.67 -1.66
CA ALA A 255 3.50 27.75 -2.40
C ALA A 255 3.59 27.42 -3.90
N ASN A 256 3.76 26.15 -4.20
CA ASN A 256 3.94 25.68 -5.55
C ASN A 256 2.62 25.35 -6.27
N LEU A 257 1.50 25.15 -5.55
CA LEU A 257 0.17 25.03 -6.18
C LEU A 257 -0.31 26.37 -6.75
N LYS A 258 0.03 27.49 -6.08
CA LYS A 258 -0.34 28.83 -6.52
C LYS A 258 0.33 29.24 -7.84
N ASN A 259 1.44 28.59 -8.19
CA ASN A 259 2.20 28.87 -9.40
C ASN A 259 1.78 27.98 -10.59
N GLU A 260 0.92 26.99 -10.37
CA GLU A 260 0.44 26.10 -11.43
C GLU A 260 -0.99 26.49 -11.82
N ASP A 261 -1.19 26.85 -13.09
CA ASP A 261 -2.53 27.00 -13.64
C ASP A 261 -3.15 25.61 -13.78
N VAL A 262 -4.08 25.26 -12.89
CA VAL A 262 -4.77 23.97 -12.91
C VAL A 262 -5.85 24.03 -13.98
N GLN A 263 -5.45 23.92 -15.25
CA GLN A 263 -6.41 23.81 -16.34
C GLN A 263 -7.18 22.49 -16.21
N GLU A 264 -8.48 22.60 -15.95
CA GLU A 264 -9.40 21.47 -15.98
C GLU A 264 -9.63 21.05 -17.42
N THR A 265 -8.85 20.07 -17.90
CA THR A 265 -9.14 19.43 -19.19
C THR A 265 -10.49 18.72 -19.12
N ALA A 266 -11.22 18.68 -20.24
CA ALA A 266 -12.51 18.00 -20.33
C ALA A 266 -12.43 16.55 -19.78
N PRO A 267 -13.50 16.07 -19.11
CA PRO A 267 -13.54 14.69 -18.63
C PRO A 267 -13.49 13.70 -19.81
N LEU A 268 -12.86 12.54 -19.59
CA LEU A 268 -12.96 11.44 -20.55
C LEU A 268 -14.39 10.93 -20.59
N SER A 269 -14.78 10.37 -21.75
CA SER A 269 -16.03 9.61 -21.83
C SER A 269 -15.97 8.46 -20.81
N VAL A 270 -17.11 8.11 -20.20
CA VAL A 270 -17.20 7.01 -19.22
C VAL A 270 -16.67 5.71 -19.84
N VAL A 271 -17.01 5.45 -21.10
CA VAL A 271 -16.59 4.26 -21.85
C VAL A 271 -15.07 4.22 -22.01
N THR A 272 -14.44 5.34 -22.37
CA THR A 272 -12.97 5.40 -22.50
C THR A 272 -12.27 5.21 -21.16
N GLU A 273 -12.79 5.82 -20.10
CA GLU A 273 -12.22 5.71 -18.75
C GLU A 273 -12.29 4.27 -18.22
N LEU A 274 -13.47 3.63 -18.34
CA LEU A 274 -13.67 2.24 -17.93
C LEU A 274 -12.92 1.25 -18.83
N GLY A 275 -12.85 1.51 -20.14
CA GLY A 275 -12.10 0.69 -21.08
C GLY A 275 -10.60 0.69 -20.78
N LEU A 276 -10.03 1.86 -20.46
CA LEU A 276 -8.63 1.97 -20.02
C LEU A 276 -8.39 1.26 -18.69
N LEU A 277 -9.29 1.42 -17.71
CA LEU A 277 -9.20 0.69 -16.44
C LEU A 277 -9.22 -0.82 -16.68
N PHE A 278 -10.16 -1.31 -17.48
CA PHE A 278 -10.31 -2.73 -17.79
C PHE A 278 -9.04 -3.29 -18.45
N PHE A 279 -8.49 -2.57 -19.43
CA PHE A 279 -7.22 -2.94 -20.07
C PHE A 279 -6.05 -3.01 -19.07
N VAL A 280 -5.91 -2.01 -18.20
CA VAL A 280 -4.85 -2.00 -17.17
C VAL A 280 -5.05 -3.15 -16.17
N ALA A 281 -6.30 -3.41 -15.76
CA ALA A 281 -6.61 -4.51 -14.85
C ALA A 281 -6.29 -5.88 -15.46
N LEU A 282 -6.68 -6.12 -16.72
CA LEU A 282 -6.32 -7.34 -17.44
C LEU A 282 -4.80 -7.48 -17.58
N LEU A 283 -4.09 -6.40 -17.88
CA LEU A 283 -2.65 -6.44 -18.03
C LEU A 283 -1.95 -6.85 -16.72
N VAL A 284 -2.32 -6.21 -15.60
CA VAL A 284 -1.66 -6.38 -14.30
C VAL A 284 -2.08 -7.64 -13.56
N PHE A 285 -3.37 -7.99 -13.60
CA PHE A 285 -3.90 -9.10 -12.81
C PHE A 285 -4.07 -10.39 -13.61
N TRP A 286 -3.85 -10.38 -14.93
CA TRP A 286 -4.04 -11.57 -15.74
C TRP A 286 -2.88 -11.80 -16.71
N LEU A 287 -2.63 -10.88 -17.63
CA LEU A 287 -1.67 -11.11 -18.72
C LEU A 287 -0.23 -11.27 -18.21
N ILE A 288 0.27 -10.31 -17.43
CA ILE A 288 1.66 -10.34 -16.95
C ILE A 288 1.89 -11.53 -15.99
N PRO A 289 1.05 -11.78 -14.97
CA PRO A 289 1.18 -12.94 -14.11
C PRO A 289 1.21 -14.26 -14.88
N ASN A 290 0.23 -14.52 -15.76
CA ASN A 290 0.17 -15.79 -16.51
C ASN A 290 1.35 -16.00 -17.45
N LEU A 291 1.92 -14.93 -18.02
CA LEU A 291 3.06 -15.04 -18.93
C LEU A 291 4.39 -15.23 -18.20
N LEU A 292 4.58 -14.57 -17.05
CA LEU A 292 5.90 -14.44 -16.43
C LEU A 292 6.06 -15.20 -15.11
N GLU A 293 5.00 -15.40 -14.31
CA GLU A 293 5.10 -16.16 -13.04
C GLU A 293 5.61 -17.61 -13.28
N PRO A 294 5.13 -18.37 -14.29
CA PRO A 294 5.66 -19.71 -14.55
C PRO A 294 7.17 -19.73 -14.85
N PHE A 295 7.69 -18.68 -15.49
CA PHE A 295 9.12 -18.55 -15.77
C PHE A 295 9.91 -18.17 -14.52
N VAL A 296 9.35 -17.33 -13.66
CA VAL A 296 9.95 -16.95 -12.36
C VAL A 296 10.01 -18.15 -11.41
N ASP A 297 8.95 -18.95 -11.35
CA ASP A 297 8.80 -20.07 -10.41
C ASP A 297 9.46 -21.38 -10.87
N GLY A 298 9.94 -21.46 -12.11
CA GLY A 298 10.62 -22.66 -12.64
C GLY A 298 11.87 -23.07 -11.84
N ALA A 299 12.31 -24.33 -11.97
CA ALA A 299 13.43 -24.87 -11.17
C ALA A 299 14.72 -24.04 -11.28
N VAL A 300 15.30 -23.66 -10.14
CA VAL A 300 16.41 -22.70 -9.98
C VAL A 300 17.80 -23.37 -9.95
N GLY A 301 17.85 -24.70 -9.92
CA GLY A 301 19.06 -25.44 -9.53
C GLY A 301 20.23 -25.43 -10.52
N ASN A 302 20.03 -25.06 -11.79
CA ASN A 302 21.06 -25.20 -12.84
C ASN A 302 21.09 -24.01 -13.83
N ASP A 303 20.60 -22.84 -13.44
CA ASP A 303 20.57 -21.68 -14.32
C ASP A 303 21.99 -21.11 -14.52
N GLY A 304 22.41 -20.95 -15.78
CA GLY A 304 23.58 -20.13 -16.11
C GLY A 304 23.38 -18.66 -15.72
N PHE A 305 24.46 -17.88 -15.62
CA PHE A 305 24.43 -16.47 -15.19
C PHE A 305 23.38 -15.63 -15.96
N LEU A 306 23.32 -15.76 -17.29
CA LEU A 306 22.38 -15.02 -18.12
C LEU A 306 20.92 -15.40 -17.79
N LEU A 307 20.63 -16.68 -17.60
CA LEU A 307 19.28 -17.15 -17.26
C LEU A 307 18.88 -16.69 -15.85
N SER A 308 19.81 -16.75 -14.89
CA SER A 308 19.61 -16.20 -13.54
C SER A 308 19.31 -14.70 -13.55
N LEU A 309 19.98 -13.93 -14.42
CA LEU A 309 19.73 -12.50 -14.59
C LEU A 309 18.35 -12.25 -15.22
N LEU A 310 18.00 -12.99 -16.29
CA LEU A 310 16.70 -12.89 -16.94
C LEU A 310 15.55 -13.23 -15.99
N ARG A 311 15.71 -14.24 -15.14
CA ARG A 311 14.73 -14.58 -14.10
C ARG A 311 14.62 -13.50 -13.03
N THR A 312 15.72 -12.85 -12.63
CA THR A 312 15.65 -11.69 -11.73
C THR A 312 14.90 -10.51 -12.38
N ILE A 313 15.11 -10.26 -13.66
CA ILE A 313 14.36 -9.23 -14.40
C ILE A 313 12.87 -9.61 -14.47
N ALA A 314 12.54 -10.88 -14.77
CA ALA A 314 11.17 -11.36 -14.79
C ALA A 314 10.51 -11.28 -13.40
N ARG A 315 11.23 -11.63 -12.33
CA ARG A 315 10.79 -11.46 -10.93
C ARG A 315 10.43 -10.01 -10.64
N ILE A 316 11.18 -9.05 -11.19
CA ILE A 316 10.84 -7.63 -11.07
C ILE A 316 9.63 -7.28 -11.93
N ALA A 317 9.49 -7.82 -13.13
CA ALA A 317 8.37 -7.55 -14.03
C ALA A 317 7.02 -8.06 -13.49
N VAL A 318 7.01 -9.12 -12.68
CA VAL A 318 5.78 -9.60 -12.00
C VAL A 318 5.53 -8.95 -10.65
N ASN A 319 6.44 -8.09 -10.18
CA ASN A 319 6.32 -7.47 -8.88
C ASN A 319 5.60 -6.12 -8.94
N TYR A 320 5.19 -5.66 -7.77
CA TYR A 320 4.46 -4.41 -7.65
C TYR A 320 5.25 -3.16 -8.06
N ALA A 321 6.57 -3.19 -7.98
CA ALA A 321 7.37 -2.05 -8.43
C ALA A 321 7.25 -1.81 -9.93
N PHE A 322 7.16 -2.88 -10.73
CA PHE A 322 6.87 -2.76 -12.15
C PHE A 322 5.45 -2.27 -12.42
N TYR A 323 4.44 -2.85 -11.76
CA TYR A 323 3.04 -2.42 -11.94
C TYR A 323 2.81 -0.96 -11.57
N GLY A 324 3.45 -0.49 -10.50
CA GLY A 324 3.39 0.92 -10.13
C GLY A 324 4.02 1.86 -11.17
N ILE A 325 5.10 1.44 -11.85
CA ILE A 325 5.64 2.18 -13.00
C ILE A 325 4.63 2.22 -14.14
N LEU A 326 3.99 1.10 -14.45
CA LEU A 326 2.93 1.07 -15.47
C LEU A 326 1.80 2.04 -15.12
N PHE A 327 1.36 2.08 -13.87
CA PHE A 327 0.36 3.05 -13.40
C PHE A 327 0.81 4.48 -13.61
N VAL A 328 2.06 4.80 -13.27
CA VAL A 328 2.64 6.14 -13.48
C VAL A 328 2.67 6.49 -14.97
N LEU A 329 3.06 5.55 -15.84
CA LEU A 329 3.09 5.77 -17.29
C LEU A 329 1.68 5.99 -17.85
N VAL A 330 0.68 5.23 -17.38
CA VAL A 330 -0.71 5.41 -17.79
C VAL A 330 -1.21 6.79 -17.39
N ILE A 331 -1.02 7.24 -16.14
CA ILE A 331 -1.48 8.57 -15.72
C ILE A 331 -0.66 9.71 -16.35
N MET A 332 0.57 9.45 -16.79
CA MET A 332 1.35 10.39 -17.61
C MET A 332 0.71 10.70 -18.95
N ARG A 333 0.00 9.72 -19.53
CA ARG A 333 -0.74 9.88 -20.78
C ARG A 333 -2.20 10.24 -20.57
N TYR A 334 -2.84 9.68 -19.54
CA TYR A 334 -4.26 9.79 -19.21
C TYR A 334 -4.48 10.13 -17.72
N PRO A 335 -4.17 11.37 -17.28
CA PRO A 335 -4.29 11.76 -15.87
C PRO A 335 -5.67 11.55 -15.24
N LYS A 336 -6.73 11.56 -16.07
CA LYS A 336 -8.12 11.39 -15.61
C LYS A 336 -8.41 9.98 -15.10
N VAL A 337 -7.66 8.97 -15.55
CA VAL A 337 -7.79 7.57 -15.09
C VAL A 337 -7.17 7.37 -13.71
N ALA A 338 -6.46 8.36 -13.16
CA ALA A 338 -5.78 8.24 -11.87
C ALA A 338 -6.74 7.90 -10.71
N TRP A 339 -7.99 8.36 -10.74
CA TRP A 339 -8.99 7.95 -9.74
C TRP A 339 -9.33 6.47 -9.83
N GLN A 340 -9.48 5.94 -11.04
CA GLN A 340 -9.75 4.51 -11.25
C GLN A 340 -8.58 3.65 -10.80
N ILE A 341 -7.34 4.05 -11.09
CA ILE A 341 -6.16 3.33 -10.60
C ILE A 341 -6.07 3.43 -9.08
N GLY A 342 -6.23 4.63 -8.52
CA GLY A 342 -6.07 4.89 -7.10
C GLY A 342 -7.13 4.23 -6.20
N ILE A 343 -8.37 4.15 -6.68
CA ILE A 343 -9.52 3.66 -5.90
C ILE A 343 -9.93 2.26 -6.38
N THR A 344 -10.35 2.16 -7.64
CA THR A 344 -10.95 0.94 -8.19
C THR A 344 -9.97 -0.20 -8.33
N LEU A 345 -8.79 0.04 -8.88
CA LEU A 345 -7.78 -1.01 -9.06
C LEU A 345 -7.21 -1.46 -7.70
N THR A 346 -7.08 -0.52 -6.76
CA THR A 346 -6.78 -0.82 -5.35
C THR A 346 -7.86 -1.72 -4.72
N PHE A 347 -9.14 -1.42 -4.94
CA PHE A 347 -10.25 -2.23 -4.45
C PHE A 347 -10.35 -3.60 -5.14
N CYS A 348 -10.06 -3.67 -6.45
CA CYS A 348 -10.08 -4.91 -7.24
C CYS A 348 -9.27 -6.02 -6.55
N HIS A 349 -8.13 -5.66 -5.94
CA HIS A 349 -7.35 -6.63 -5.18
C HIS A 349 -8.08 -7.20 -3.96
N ALA A 350 -8.81 -6.37 -3.21
CA ALA A 350 -9.62 -6.85 -2.09
C ALA A 350 -10.68 -7.85 -2.57
N ALA A 351 -11.26 -7.60 -3.75
CA ALA A 351 -12.20 -8.53 -4.37
C ALA A 351 -11.51 -9.84 -4.83
N ILE A 352 -10.31 -9.76 -5.41
CA ILE A 352 -9.51 -10.95 -5.81
C ILE A 352 -9.18 -11.80 -4.59
N ASP A 353 -8.70 -11.19 -3.51
CA ASP A 353 -8.32 -11.88 -2.29
C ASP A 353 -9.52 -12.55 -1.61
N LEU A 354 -10.66 -11.86 -1.51
CA LEU A 354 -11.90 -12.44 -0.98
C LEU A 354 -12.29 -13.71 -1.75
N VAL A 355 -12.24 -13.63 -3.08
CA VAL A 355 -12.62 -14.73 -3.96
C VAL A 355 -11.62 -15.89 -3.87
N ARG A 356 -10.32 -15.61 -3.70
CA ARG A 356 -9.30 -16.65 -3.44
C ARG A 356 -9.58 -17.42 -2.16
N ASP A 357 -9.97 -16.72 -1.10
CA ASP A 357 -10.29 -17.34 0.19
C ASP A 357 -11.50 -18.27 0.10
N PHE A 358 -12.49 -17.96 -0.74
CA PHE A 358 -13.64 -18.84 -0.97
C PHE A 358 -13.30 -20.09 -1.80
N TYR A 359 -12.22 -20.05 -2.59
CA TYR A 359 -11.86 -21.11 -3.53
C TYR A 359 -10.35 -21.40 -3.54
N PRO A 360 -9.79 -21.91 -2.42
CA PRO A 360 -8.33 -22.04 -2.25
C PRO A 360 -7.66 -23.07 -3.17
N GLY A 361 -8.43 -23.92 -3.86
CA GLY A 361 -7.92 -24.99 -4.74
C GLY A 361 -8.00 -24.70 -6.23
N LEU A 362 -8.48 -23.52 -6.64
CA LEU A 362 -8.66 -23.18 -8.04
C LEU A 362 -7.62 -22.14 -8.47
N ASN A 363 -7.14 -22.24 -9.71
CA ASN A 363 -6.21 -21.25 -10.25
C ASN A 363 -6.90 -19.88 -10.28
N PRO A 364 -6.45 -18.89 -9.49
CA PRO A 364 -7.12 -17.60 -9.42
C PRO A 364 -7.03 -16.80 -10.72
N TRP A 365 -6.19 -17.25 -11.65
CA TRP A 365 -5.89 -16.56 -12.89
C TRP A 365 -6.62 -17.12 -14.12
N ASP A 366 -7.42 -18.16 -13.96
CA ASP A 366 -8.20 -18.72 -15.06
C ASP A 366 -9.31 -17.74 -15.47
N PRO A 367 -9.27 -17.21 -16.72
CA PRO A 367 -10.24 -16.23 -17.18
C PRO A 367 -11.62 -16.90 -17.35
N PHE A 368 -12.68 -16.10 -17.23
CA PHE A 368 -14.06 -16.56 -17.45
C PHE A 368 -14.56 -17.65 -16.49
N THR A 369 -13.95 -17.76 -15.31
CA THR A 369 -14.47 -18.58 -14.21
C THR A 369 -15.48 -17.79 -13.36
N MET A 370 -16.19 -18.47 -12.45
CA MET A 370 -17.04 -17.80 -11.46
C MET A 370 -16.24 -16.81 -10.58
N HIS A 371 -14.94 -17.05 -10.36
CA HIS A 371 -14.04 -16.14 -9.67
C HIS A 371 -13.93 -14.80 -10.40
N PHE A 372 -13.63 -14.88 -11.69
CA PHE A 372 -13.52 -13.72 -12.55
C PHE A 372 -14.84 -12.93 -12.55
N PHE A 373 -15.98 -13.62 -12.67
CA PHE A 373 -17.29 -12.98 -12.64
C PHE A 373 -17.51 -12.19 -11.34
N TRP A 374 -17.28 -12.79 -10.17
CA TRP A 374 -17.49 -12.10 -8.89
C TRP A 374 -16.52 -10.94 -8.67
N VAL A 375 -15.23 -11.11 -9.00
CA VAL A 375 -14.24 -10.03 -8.97
C VAL A 375 -14.66 -8.89 -9.90
N PHE A 376 -15.03 -9.22 -11.13
CA PHE A 376 -15.47 -8.25 -12.13
C PHE A 376 -16.72 -7.49 -11.68
N LEU A 377 -17.73 -8.18 -11.13
CA LEU A 377 -18.96 -7.58 -10.66
C LEU A 377 -18.70 -6.59 -9.52
N MET A 378 -18.01 -7.03 -8.46
CA MET A 378 -17.68 -6.16 -7.32
C MET A 378 -16.84 -4.96 -7.74
N THR A 379 -15.83 -5.18 -8.58
CA THR A 379 -14.95 -4.12 -9.07
C THR A 379 -15.68 -3.15 -9.98
N SER A 380 -16.59 -3.62 -10.84
CA SER A 380 -17.38 -2.77 -11.74
C SER A 380 -18.30 -1.82 -10.98
N ILE A 381 -18.89 -2.28 -9.86
CA ILE A 381 -19.70 -1.42 -8.99
C ILE A 381 -18.83 -0.27 -8.44
N VAL A 382 -17.65 -0.58 -7.90
CA VAL A 382 -16.72 0.45 -7.40
C VAL A 382 -16.19 1.33 -8.52
N ALA A 383 -15.99 0.80 -9.72
CA ALA A 383 -15.58 1.56 -10.90
C ALA A 383 -16.61 2.63 -11.27
N LEU A 384 -17.87 2.24 -11.37
CA LEU A 384 -19.00 3.12 -11.69
C LEU A 384 -19.20 4.19 -10.62
N LEU A 385 -19.13 3.80 -9.34
CA LEU A 385 -19.19 4.75 -8.23
C LEU A 385 -17.99 5.71 -8.22
N THR A 386 -16.80 5.24 -8.60
CA THR A 386 -15.61 6.08 -8.75
C THR A 386 -15.79 7.11 -9.87
N VAL A 387 -16.34 6.71 -11.03
CA VAL A 387 -16.70 7.65 -12.10
C VAL A 387 -17.70 8.68 -11.59
N TYR A 388 -18.75 8.24 -10.90
CA TYR A 388 -19.81 9.10 -10.39
C TYR A 388 -19.28 10.12 -9.38
N PHE A 389 -18.59 9.66 -8.33
CA PHE A 389 -18.12 10.53 -7.24
C PHE A 389 -16.95 11.41 -7.64
N SER A 390 -16.09 10.98 -8.58
CA SER A 390 -14.99 11.82 -9.07
C SER A 390 -15.47 13.07 -9.80
N ARG A 391 -16.69 13.03 -10.37
CA ARG A 391 -17.33 14.14 -11.11
C ARG A 391 -18.22 15.03 -10.22
N LYS A 392 -18.41 14.68 -8.95
CA LYS A 392 -19.23 15.46 -7.99
C LYS A 392 -18.37 16.41 -7.17
N GLN A 393 -19.01 17.39 -6.54
CA GLN A 393 -18.38 18.22 -5.51
C GLN A 393 -17.90 17.34 -4.34
N ASN A 394 -16.83 17.76 -3.67
CA ASN A 394 -16.18 17.01 -2.59
C ASN A 394 -15.70 15.61 -3.02
N SER A 395 -15.26 15.46 -4.27
CA SER A 395 -14.84 14.17 -4.86
C SER A 395 -13.82 13.43 -4.00
N ILE A 396 -12.79 14.11 -3.48
CA ILE A 396 -11.76 13.51 -2.60
C ILE A 396 -12.42 12.81 -1.41
N ARG A 397 -13.34 13.51 -0.74
CA ARG A 397 -14.04 13.00 0.44
C ARG A 397 -14.92 11.80 0.07
N ASN A 398 -15.72 11.93 -0.99
CA ASN A 398 -16.64 10.88 -1.39
C ASN A 398 -15.89 9.62 -1.83
N LEU A 399 -14.78 9.76 -2.54
CA LEU A 399 -13.92 8.65 -2.96
C LEU A 399 -13.19 8.01 -1.78
N PHE A 400 -12.82 8.80 -0.76
CA PHE A 400 -12.25 8.26 0.47
C PHE A 400 -13.27 7.43 1.25
N LEU A 401 -14.51 7.93 1.38
CA LEU A 401 -15.59 7.17 1.98
C LEU A 401 -15.93 5.92 1.16
N LEU A 402 -15.98 6.02 -0.17
CA LEU A 402 -16.17 4.86 -1.05
C LEU A 402 -15.12 3.79 -0.76
N LEU A 403 -13.84 4.14 -0.77
CA LEU A 403 -12.76 3.17 -0.52
C LEU A 403 -12.89 2.52 0.87
N ILE A 404 -13.10 3.31 1.93
CA ILE A 404 -13.27 2.80 3.30
C ILE A 404 -14.42 1.80 3.36
N TRP A 405 -15.61 2.19 2.91
CA TRP A 405 -16.81 1.40 3.10
C TRP A 405 -16.90 0.23 2.12
N SER A 406 -16.30 0.32 0.94
CA SER A 406 -16.15 -0.83 0.05
C SER A 406 -15.23 -1.89 0.66
N CYS A 407 -14.08 -1.52 1.25
CA CYS A 407 -13.22 -2.48 1.93
C CYS A 407 -13.87 -3.08 3.19
N ILE A 408 -14.60 -2.28 3.98
CA ILE A 408 -15.39 -2.79 5.10
C ILE A 408 -16.45 -3.78 4.61
N GLY A 409 -17.15 -3.46 3.52
CA GLY A 409 -18.14 -4.36 2.92
C GLY A 409 -17.53 -5.73 2.55
N ILE A 410 -16.34 -5.74 1.94
CA ILE A 410 -15.62 -6.99 1.65
C ILE A 410 -15.24 -7.75 2.93
N SER A 411 -14.75 -7.05 3.96
CA SER A 411 -14.45 -7.65 5.26
C SER A 411 -15.69 -8.32 5.89
N LEU A 412 -16.85 -7.66 5.84
CA LEU A 412 -18.10 -8.19 6.37
C LEU A 412 -18.64 -9.35 5.52
N LEU A 413 -18.50 -9.31 4.20
CA LEU A 413 -18.85 -10.43 3.32
C LEU A 413 -17.97 -11.65 3.62
N ARG A 414 -16.67 -11.44 3.82
CA ARG A 414 -15.74 -12.48 4.28
C ARG A 414 -16.22 -13.11 5.58
N LEU A 415 -16.55 -12.28 6.57
CA LEU A 415 -17.07 -12.72 7.86
C LEU A 415 -18.41 -13.47 7.72
N ALA A 416 -19.30 -13.06 6.83
CA ALA A 416 -20.62 -13.68 6.70
C ALA A 416 -20.60 -15.03 5.95
N LEU A 417 -19.73 -15.16 4.95
CA LEU A 417 -19.80 -16.25 3.97
C LEU A 417 -18.77 -17.37 4.18
N LEU A 418 -17.65 -17.13 4.88
CA LEU A 418 -16.69 -18.22 5.19
C LEU A 418 -17.25 -19.12 6.29
N SER A 419 -17.40 -20.41 6.01
CA SER A 419 -17.98 -21.36 6.95
C SER A 419 -17.20 -21.40 8.27
N GLY A 420 -17.93 -21.42 9.39
CA GLY A 420 -17.32 -21.46 10.71
C GLY A 420 -16.77 -20.13 11.23
N SER A 421 -17.01 -18.99 10.56
CA SER A 421 -16.73 -17.61 11.02
C SER A 421 -17.81 -17.01 11.95
N LEU A 422 -19.03 -17.56 11.93
CA LEU A 422 -20.15 -17.10 12.78
C LEU A 422 -20.50 -18.10 13.90
N SER A 423 -19.82 -19.25 13.95
CA SER A 423 -20.03 -20.21 15.03
C SER A 423 -19.57 -19.60 16.36
N ILE A 424 -20.53 -19.47 17.28
CA ILE A 424 -20.35 -18.96 18.66
C ILE A 424 -20.74 -20.02 19.71
N SER A 425 -21.05 -21.24 19.28
CA SER A 425 -21.51 -22.31 20.18
C SER A 425 -20.44 -22.61 21.23
N GLY A 426 -20.84 -22.59 22.51
CA GLY A 426 -19.95 -22.86 23.64
C GLY A 426 -19.04 -21.71 24.06
N MET A 427 -19.15 -20.53 23.45
CA MET A 427 -18.39 -19.34 23.87
C MET A 427 -19.21 -18.46 24.83
N ASN A 428 -18.56 -17.93 25.86
CA ASN A 428 -19.17 -16.88 26.69
C ASN A 428 -19.15 -15.51 25.97
N PHE A 429 -19.89 -14.53 26.48
CA PHE A 429 -19.99 -13.20 25.86
C PHE A 429 -18.63 -12.51 25.68
N CYS A 430 -17.73 -12.66 26.65
CA CYS A 430 -16.39 -12.07 26.59
C CYS A 430 -15.55 -12.71 25.47
N GLU A 431 -15.64 -14.03 25.31
CA GLU A 431 -14.96 -14.75 24.22
C GLU A 431 -15.53 -14.36 22.84
N VAL A 432 -16.85 -14.23 22.73
CA VAL A 432 -17.49 -13.76 21.50
C VAL A 432 -16.95 -12.37 21.10
N ILE A 433 -16.82 -11.45 22.04
CA ILE A 433 -16.31 -10.11 21.74
C ILE A 433 -14.79 -10.10 21.54
N CYS A 434 -14.02 -10.55 22.52
CA CYS A 434 -12.57 -10.37 22.57
C CYS A 434 -11.81 -11.35 21.68
N ARG A 435 -12.30 -12.59 21.56
CA ARG A 435 -11.61 -13.64 20.81
C ARG A 435 -12.13 -13.76 19.39
N ARG A 436 -13.42 -13.56 19.18
CA ARG A 436 -14.07 -13.81 17.88
C ARG A 436 -14.23 -12.56 17.03
N PHE A 437 -14.94 -11.55 17.52
CA PHE A 437 -15.31 -10.38 16.71
C PHE A 437 -14.45 -9.14 16.97
N PHE A 438 -13.42 -9.21 17.82
CA PHE A 438 -12.64 -8.04 18.24
C PHE A 438 -12.06 -7.29 17.04
N VAL A 439 -11.44 -8.02 16.10
CA VAL A 439 -10.82 -7.43 14.91
C VAL A 439 -11.85 -6.77 14.01
N ASP A 440 -12.99 -7.41 13.78
CA ASP A 440 -14.08 -6.89 12.94
C ASP A 440 -14.72 -5.65 13.56
N LEU A 441 -15.01 -5.69 14.87
CA LEU A 441 -15.51 -4.55 15.63
C LEU A 441 -14.52 -3.40 15.59
N PHE A 442 -13.22 -3.68 15.74
CA PHE A 442 -12.18 -2.66 15.66
C PHE A 442 -12.13 -2.00 14.27
N PHE A 443 -12.31 -2.77 13.18
CA PHE A 443 -12.41 -2.19 11.84
C PHE A 443 -13.60 -1.26 11.69
N ILE A 444 -14.79 -1.69 12.13
CA ILE A 444 -16.01 -0.88 12.05
C ILE A 444 -15.85 0.40 12.86
N VAL A 445 -15.40 0.30 14.11
CA VAL A 445 -15.20 1.45 14.99
C VAL A 445 -14.17 2.41 14.38
N ASN A 446 -13.03 1.93 13.89
CA ASN A 446 -12.03 2.78 13.27
C ASN A 446 -12.57 3.43 11.98
N ALA A 447 -13.29 2.70 11.13
CA ALA A 447 -13.94 3.25 9.93
C ALA A 447 -14.97 4.34 10.27
N VAL A 448 -15.76 4.16 11.33
CA VAL A 448 -16.71 5.16 11.82
C VAL A 448 -15.99 6.38 12.38
N VAL A 449 -14.92 6.21 13.15
CA VAL A 449 -14.12 7.31 13.69
C VAL A 449 -13.48 8.13 12.56
N VAL A 450 -12.83 7.46 11.60
CA VAL A 450 -12.21 8.11 10.43
C VAL A 450 -13.27 8.84 9.59
N THR A 451 -14.41 8.20 9.32
CA THR A 451 -15.55 8.81 8.61
C THR A 451 -16.06 10.05 9.35
N SER A 452 -16.26 9.95 10.67
CA SER A 452 -16.76 11.05 11.49
C SER A 452 -15.82 12.25 11.48
N ILE A 453 -14.51 12.02 11.52
CA ILE A 453 -13.51 13.08 11.39
C ILE A 453 -13.60 13.73 10.00
N ILE A 454 -13.58 12.93 8.94
CA ILE A 454 -13.62 13.38 7.54
C ILE A 454 -14.89 14.20 7.22
N LEU A 455 -16.01 13.91 7.86
CA LEU A 455 -17.27 14.62 7.66
C LEU A 455 -17.36 15.97 8.38
N LYS A 456 -16.44 16.28 9.32
CA LYS A 456 -16.42 17.57 10.03
C LYS A 456 -16.23 18.75 9.06
N LYS A 457 -16.95 19.84 9.32
CA LYS A 457 -16.91 21.06 8.48
C LYS A 457 -15.51 21.68 8.35
N GLU A 458 -14.66 21.54 9.35
CA GLU A 458 -13.29 22.10 9.36
C GLU A 458 -12.37 21.47 8.30
N ILE A 459 -12.69 20.25 7.88
CA ILE A 459 -11.96 19.47 6.88
C ILE A 459 -12.53 19.70 5.46
N LYS A 460 -13.62 20.48 5.33
CA LYS A 460 -14.15 20.90 4.02
C LYS A 460 -13.25 21.92 3.32
#